data_AF-X0ZJU5-F1
#
_entry.id   AF-X0ZJU5-F1
#
_cell.length_a   1.000
_cell.length_b   1.000
_cell.length_c   1.000
_cell.angle_alpha   90.00
_cell.angle_beta   90.00
_cell.angle_gamma   90.00
#
_symmetry.space_group_name_H-M   'P 1'
#
loop_
_entity.id
_entity.type
_entity.pdbx_description
1 polymer ?
#
loop_
_entity_poly.entity_id
_entity_poly.type
_entity_poly.pdbx_seq_one_letter_code
_entity_poly.pdbx_strand_id
1 'polypeptide(L)' 'SPTTAHLSVRVYRDAEQMVDFLCSQLTSLMPMIPMDLPLAEGQLCKAGFFMLTGTATTPSITIGYEETG' A
#
# COMPACT_ATOMS: atom_id res chain seq x y z
N SER A 1 -23.20 -8.02 0.93
CA SER A 1 -23.06 -7.21 -0.30
C SER A 1 -21.65 -7.33 -0.81
N PRO A 2 -21.40 -7.42 -2.14
CA PRO A 2 -20.05 -7.47 -2.64
C PRO A 2 -19.37 -6.15 -2.28
N THR A 3 -18.30 -6.21 -1.50
CA THR A 3 -17.50 -5.03 -1.15
C THR A 3 -16.70 -4.64 -2.37
N THR A 4 -17.26 -3.77 -3.21
CA THR A 4 -16.51 -3.16 -4.32
C THR A 4 -15.26 -2.53 -3.74
N ALA A 5 -14.08 -2.85 -4.28
CA ALA A 5 -12.84 -2.21 -3.84
C ALA A 5 -12.98 -0.69 -4.07
N HIS A 6 -12.87 0.10 -3.00
CA HIS A 6 -13.04 1.56 -3.06
C HIS A 6 -11.73 2.29 -3.36
N LEU A 7 -10.60 1.58 -3.28
CA LEU A 7 -9.27 2.13 -3.47
C LEU A 7 -8.27 1.08 -3.95
N SER A 8 -7.19 1.56 -4.56
CA SER A 8 -5.99 0.78 -4.87
C SER A 8 -4.84 1.26 -3.96
N VAL A 9 -4.06 0.33 -3.42
CA VAL A 9 -2.78 0.60 -2.77
C VAL A 9 -1.67 0.29 -3.75
N ARG A 10 -0.71 1.21 -3.85
CA ARG A 10 0.48 1.02 -4.68
C ARG A 10 1.73 1.27 -3.89
N VAL A 11 2.74 0.43 -4.13
CA VAL A 11 4.06 0.56 -3.54
C VAL A 11 5.08 0.67 -4.66
N TYR A 12 5.98 1.62 -4.51
CA TYR A 12 7.04 1.92 -5.46
C TYR A 12 8.40 1.78 -4.78
N ARG A 13 9.36 1.17 -5.49
CA ARG A 13 10.78 1.27 -5.19
C ARG A 13 11.40 2.21 -6.20
N ASP A 14 11.86 3.35 -5.72
CA ASP A 14 12.29 4.49 -6.54
C ASP A 14 11.16 4.95 -7.50
N ALA A 15 11.25 4.58 -8.79
CA ALA A 15 10.23 4.87 -9.81
C ALA A 15 9.53 3.61 -10.33
N GLU A 16 9.90 2.42 -9.85
CA GLU A 16 9.33 1.14 -10.27
C GLU A 16 8.14 0.77 -9.38
N GLN A 17 6.99 0.46 -10.00
CA GLN A 17 5.82 -0.02 -9.28
C GLN A 17 6.00 -1.50 -8.92
N MET A 18 6.03 -1.80 -7.63
CA MET A 18 6.25 -3.16 -7.11
C MET A 18 4.94 -3.86 -6.78
N VAL A 19 3.95 -3.11 -6.27
CA VAL A 19 2.66 -3.64 -5.84
C VAL A 19 1.52 -2.78 -6.37
N ASP A 20 0.46 -3.45 -6.84
CA ASP A 20 -0.88 -2.89 -7.06
C ASP A 20 -1.91 -3.81 -6.38
N PHE A 21 -2.55 -3.33 -5.33
CA PHE A 21 -3.49 -4.12 -4.55
C PHE A 21 -4.84 -3.40 -4.42
N LEU A 22 -5.90 -4.04 -4.91
CA LEU A 22 -7.26 -3.54 -4.77
C LEU A 22 -7.78 -3.85 -3.37
N CYS A 23 -8.14 -2.81 -2.62
CA CYS A 23 -8.60 -2.94 -1.25
C CYS A 23 -10.01 -2.36 -1.09
N SER A 24 -10.85 -3.05 -0.32
CA SER A 24 -12.18 -2.56 0.04
C SER A 24 -12.14 -1.57 1.20
N GLN A 25 -11.23 -1.71 2.17
CA GLN A 25 -11.13 -0.84 3.36
C GLN A 25 -9.70 -0.76 3.92
N LEU A 26 -9.15 0.46 4.05
CA LEU A 26 -7.88 0.75 4.74
C LEU A 26 -8.08 1.38 6.13
N THR A 27 -9.31 1.38 6.64
CA THR A 27 -9.66 2.10 7.87
C THR A 27 -9.65 1.16 9.07
N SER A 28 -10.63 0.25 9.17
CA SER A 28 -10.84 -0.56 10.37
C SER A 28 -10.12 -1.90 10.35
N LEU A 29 -9.96 -2.51 9.17
CA LEU A 29 -9.43 -3.87 9.04
C LEU A 29 -7.92 -3.93 8.88
N MET A 30 -7.28 -2.80 8.52
CA MET A 30 -5.84 -2.64 8.32
C MET A 30 -5.17 -3.91 7.76
N PRO A 31 -5.58 -4.39 6.57
CA PRO A 31 -5.11 -5.67 6.06
C PRO A 31 -3.59 -5.65 5.88
N MET A 32 -2.91 -6.67 6.41
CA MET A 32 -1.49 -6.86 6.13
C MET A 32 -1.31 -7.37 4.70
N ILE A 33 -0.53 -6.64 3.91
CA ILE A 33 -0.16 -7.03 2.55
C ILE A 33 1.29 -7.51 2.62
N PRO A 34 1.55 -8.83 2.62
CA PRO A 34 2.91 -9.34 2.62
C PRO A 34 3.59 -8.93 1.31
N MET A 35 4.79 -8.37 1.41
CA MET A 35 5.62 -7.97 0.27
C MET A 35 7.05 -8.43 0.51
N ASP A 36 7.66 -8.99 -0.52
CA ASP A 36 9.10 -9.24 -0.58
C ASP A 36 9.72 -8.12 -1.42
N LEU A 37 10.23 -7.09 -0.75
CA LEU A 37 10.79 -5.91 -1.38
C LEU A 37 12.17 -5.60 -0.80
N PRO A 38 13.26 -6.14 -1.39
CA PRO A 38 14.61 -5.78 -0.97
C PRO A 38 14.91 -4.33 -1.33
N LEU A 39 15.49 -3.62 -0.37
CA LEU A 39 15.97 -2.25 -0.50
C LEU A 39 17.47 -2.23 -0.23
N ALA A 40 18.24 -1.69 -1.17
CA ALA A 40 19.63 -1.34 -0.94
C ALA A 40 19.73 0.05 -0.28
N GLU A 41 20.89 0.33 0.34
CA GLU A 41 21.17 1.64 0.91
C GLU A 41 20.95 2.75 -0.13
N GLY A 42 20.21 3.79 0.27
CA GLY A 42 19.87 4.92 -0.58
C GLY A 42 18.64 4.73 -1.48
N GLN A 43 18.07 3.52 -1.57
CA GLN A 43 16.81 3.31 -2.29
C GLN A 43 15.59 3.81 -1.49
N LEU A 44 14.58 4.28 -2.21
CA LEU A 44 13.38 4.86 -1.60
C LEU A 44 12.16 3.97 -1.81
N CYS A 45 11.53 3.53 -0.72
CA CYS A 45 10.22 2.88 -0.75
C CYS A 45 9.11 3.90 -0.48
N LYS A 46 8.15 4.02 -1.41
CA LYS A 46 6.95 4.88 -1.28
C LYS A 46 5.70 4.03 -1.34
N ALA A 47 4.81 4.17 -0.36
CA ALA A 47 3.47 3.62 -0.42
C ALA A 47 2.44 4.74 -0.56
N GLY A 48 1.44 4.52 -1.41
CA GLY A 48 0.34 5.45 -1.62
C GLY A 48 -0.96 4.72 -1.90
N PHE A 49 -2.04 5.48 -1.95
CA PHE A 49 -3.34 4.96 -2.32
C PHE A 49 -3.99 5.86 -3.37
N PHE A 50 -4.87 5.26 -4.16
CA PHE A 50 -5.74 5.95 -5.10
C PHE A 50 -7.19 5.57 -4.80
N MET A 51 -8.05 6.57 -4.60
CA MET A 51 -9.47 6.33 -4.41
C MET A 51 -10.14 6.06 -5.76
N LEU A 52 -10.75 4.89 -5.91
CA LEU A 52 -11.52 4.50 -7.10
C LEU A 52 -12.92 5.12 -7.08
N THR A 53 -13.38 5.56 -5.90
CA THR A 53 -14.67 6.22 -5.70
C THR A 53 -14.46 7.56 -4.99
N GLY A 54 -15.22 8.59 -5.35
CA GLY A 54 -15.04 9.96 -4.85
C GLY A 54 -15.41 10.20 -3.37
N THR A 55 -15.45 9.17 -2.53
CA THR A 55 -15.76 9.32 -1.11
C THR A 55 -14.51 9.72 -0.33
N ALA A 56 -14.59 10.84 0.39
CA ALA A 56 -13.51 11.32 1.25
C ALA A 56 -13.38 10.39 2.46
N THR A 57 -12.37 9.51 2.43
CA THR A 57 -11.95 8.70 3.57
C THR A 57 -10.49 9.02 3.84
N THR A 58 -10.08 9.09 5.11
CA THR A 58 -8.67 9.25 5.49
C THR A 58 -8.08 7.87 5.80
N PRO A 59 -7.37 7.23 4.86
CA PRO A 59 -6.73 5.96 5.13
C PRO A 59 -5.45 6.14 5.95
N SER A 60 -5.06 5.08 6.65
CA SER A 60 -3.75 4.96 7.30
C SER A 60 -2.95 3.85 6.61
N ILE A 61 -1.68 4.11 6.33
CA ILE A 61 -0.75 3.14 5.74
C ILE A 61 0.48 3.07 6.64
N THR A 62 0.86 1.86 7.01
CA THR A 62 2.08 1.58 7.78
C THR A 62 2.94 0.62 6.98
N ILE A 63 4.24 0.92 6.86
CA ILE A 63 5.22 0.05 6.24
C ILE A 63 6.03 -0.60 7.37
N GLY A 64 5.84 -1.90 7.56
CA GLY A 64 6.75 -2.71 8.36
C GLY A 64 7.93 -3.15 7.50
N TYR A 65 9.14 -3.08 8.04
CA TYR A 65 10.34 -3.56 7.40
C TYR A 65 11.25 -4.23 8.44
N GLU A 66 12.12 -5.12 7.98
CA GLU A 66 13.18 -5.73 8.77
C GLU A 66 14.52 -5.25 8.23
N GLU A 67 15.41 -4.84 9.13
CA GLU A 67 16.79 -4.50 8.78
C GLU A 67 17.62 -5.76 8.87
N THR A 68 18.20 -6.21 7.75
CA THR A 68 19.25 -7.22 7.75
C THR A 68 20.59 -6.50 7.89
N GLY A 69 21.19 -6.57 9.09
CA GLY A 69 22.51 -6.00 9.40
C GLY A 69 23.69 -6.81 8.88
#